data_AF-A0A945D242-F1
#
_entry.id   AF-A0A945D242-F1
#
_cell.length_a   1.000
_cell.length_b   1.000
_cell.length_c   1.000
_cell.angle_alpha   90.00
_cell.angle_beta   90.00
_cell.angle_gamma   90.00
#
_symmetry.space_group_name_H-M   'P 1'
#
loop_
_entity.id
_entity.type
_entity.pdbx_description
1 polymer ?
#
loop_
_entity_poly.entity_id
_entity_poly.type
_entity_poly.pdbx_seq_one_letter_code
_entity_poly.pdbx_strand_id
1 'polypeptide(L)'
;CGGWQVSRASTGERQRLALVRALALDPRILMLDEPTSGLDRLSVQRVEDLVARLADAGKAVLWTTHDQDQAGRVSSRTLQIENGKLEPVS
;
A
#
# COMPACT_ATOMS: atom_id res chain seq x y z
N CYS A 1 30.57 -8.47 8.86
CA CYS A 1 30.48 -7.01 8.68
C CYS A 1 29.03 -6.61 8.43
N GLY A 2 28.46 -5.77 9.30
CA GLY A 2 27.31 -4.91 9.01
C GLY A 2 25.91 -5.54 8.92
N GLY A 3 25.38 -6.07 10.03
CA GLY A 3 23.94 -6.28 10.13
C GLY A 3 23.23 -4.93 10.22
N TRP A 4 22.53 -4.51 9.16
CA TRP A 4 21.74 -3.29 9.16
C TRP A 4 20.64 -3.38 10.23
N GLN A 5 20.81 -2.62 11.32
CA GLN A 5 19.82 -2.50 12.37
C GLN A 5 18.59 -1.73 11.85
N VAL A 6 17.52 -2.46 11.52
CA VAL A 6 16.20 -1.93 11.13
C VAL A 6 15.56 -1.08 12.25
N SER A 7 16.14 -1.07 13.45
CA SER A 7 15.68 -0.31 14.62
C SER A 7 15.83 1.21 14.51
N ARG A 8 16.56 1.75 13.51
CA ARG A 8 16.77 3.20 13.32
C ARG A 8 16.06 3.83 12.12
N ALA A 9 15.22 3.08 11.42
CA ALA A 9 14.44 3.60 10.30
C ALA A 9 13.23 4.42 10.79
N SER A 10 12.89 5.50 10.11
CA SER A 10 11.58 6.14 10.23
C SER A 10 10.47 5.15 9.85
N THR A 11 9.23 5.41 10.27
CA THR A 11 8.09 4.54 9.92
C THR A 11 7.96 4.38 8.40
N GLY A 12 8.19 5.44 7.63
CA GLY A 12 8.19 5.39 6.16
C GLY A 12 9.36 4.65 5.52
N GLU A 13 10.52 4.59 6.17
CA GLU A 13 11.63 3.74 5.70
C GLU A 13 11.36 2.26 5.98
N ARG A 14 10.80 1.93 7.15
CA ARG A 14 10.38 0.54 7.45
C ARG A 14 9.31 0.06 6.47
N GLN A 15 8.37 0.92 6.13
CA GLN A 15 7.28 0.59 5.22
C GLN A 15 7.76 0.42 3.78
N ARG A 16 8.66 1.30 3.30
CA ARG A 16 9.32 1.11 2.00
C ARG A 16 10.16 -0.16 1.97
N LEU A 17 10.89 -0.47 3.04
CA LEU A 17 11.65 -1.72 3.12
C LEU A 17 10.72 -2.95 3.09
N ALA A 18 9.60 -2.91 3.79
CA ALA A 18 8.60 -3.98 3.77
C ALA A 18 8.04 -4.18 2.36
N LEU A 19 7.72 -3.09 1.66
CA LEU A 19 7.22 -3.13 0.28
C LEU A 19 8.27 -3.67 -0.68
N VAL A 20 9.53 -3.21 -0.59
CA VAL A 20 10.64 -3.75 -1.39
C VAL A 20 10.83 -5.25 -1.14
N ARG A 21 10.76 -5.71 0.11
CA ARG A 21 10.84 -7.14 0.44
C ARG A 21 9.68 -7.93 -0.14
N ALA A 22 8.46 -7.41 -0.11
CA ALA A 22 7.31 -8.05 -0.71
C ALA A 22 7.44 -8.15 -2.23
N LEU A 23 7.94 -7.10 -2.89
CA LEU A 23 8.11 -7.05 -4.34
C LEU A 23 9.28 -7.90 -4.85
N ALA A 24 10.31 -8.12 -4.04
CA ALA A 24 11.44 -8.98 -4.39
C ALA A 24 11.04 -10.45 -4.65
N LEU A 25 9.87 -10.88 -4.16
CA LEU A 25 9.32 -12.21 -4.39
C LEU A 25 8.48 -12.32 -5.68
N ASP A 26 8.40 -11.23 -6.46
CA ASP A 26 7.58 -11.09 -7.67
C ASP A 26 6.14 -11.62 -7.50
N PRO A 27 5.38 -11.16 -6.49
CA PRO A 27 4.06 -11.69 -6.23
C PRO A 27 3.08 -11.32 -7.35
N ARG A 28 2.13 -12.22 -7.62
CA ARG A 28 0.97 -11.92 -8.50
C ARG A 28 -0.08 -11.06 -7.80
N ILE A 29 -0.17 -11.16 -6.47
CA ILE A 29 -1.13 -10.45 -5.62
C ILE A 29 -0.40 -9.81 -4.46
N LEU A 30 -0.63 -8.52 -4.23
CA LEU A 30 -0.11 -7.75 -3.11
C LEU A 30 -1.26 -7.32 -2.20
N MET A 31 -1.15 -7.58 -0.89
CA MET A 31 -2.10 -7.11 0.11
C MET A 31 -1.41 -6.07 0.98
N LEU A 32 -1.97 -4.86 1.06
CA LEU A 32 -1.43 -3.74 1.80
C LEU A 32 -2.47 -3.28 2.81
N ASP A 33 -2.15 -3.43 4.10
CA ASP A 33 -3.01 -3.00 5.19
C ASP A 33 -2.58 -1.63 5.70
N GLU A 34 -3.39 -0.61 5.49
CA GLU A 34 -3.09 0.79 5.83
C GLU A 34 -1.63 1.19 5.50
N PRO A 35 -1.15 0.89 4.27
CA PRO A 35 0.15 1.38 3.86
C PRO A 35 0.05 2.93 3.90
N THR A 36 1.06 3.77 3.99
CA THR A 36 0.84 5.25 4.08
C THR A 36 0.32 5.83 5.40
N SER A 37 -0.20 5.03 6.34
CA SER A 37 -0.52 5.53 7.68
C SER A 37 0.71 6.13 8.37
N GLY A 38 0.59 7.37 8.86
CA GLY A 38 1.67 8.11 9.51
C GLY A 38 2.77 8.63 8.56
N LEU A 39 2.55 8.62 7.24
CA LEU A 39 3.46 9.22 6.27
C LEU A 39 3.10 10.68 5.97
N ASP A 40 4.11 11.46 5.59
CA ASP A 40 3.90 12.78 5.02
C ASP A 40 3.33 12.68 3.59
N ARG A 41 2.72 13.76 3.10
CA ARG A 41 2.04 13.81 1.80
C ARG A 41 2.92 13.36 0.62
N LEU A 42 4.20 13.71 0.60
CA LEU A 42 5.10 13.31 -0.50
C LEU A 42 5.40 11.81 -0.43
N SER A 43 5.52 11.26 0.77
CA SER A 43 5.73 9.83 0.97
C SER A 43 4.48 9.01 0.65
N VAL A 44 3.28 9.49 0.99
CA VAL A 44 2.01 8.90 0.56
C VAL A 44 1.98 8.78 -0.96
N GLN A 45 2.19 9.90 -1.67
CA GLN A 45 2.11 9.94 -3.13
C GLN A 45 3.09 8.96 -3.81
N ARG A 46 4.31 8.83 -3.31
CA ARG A 46 5.28 7.84 -3.82
C ARG A 46 4.82 6.39 -3.68
N VAL A 47 4.08 6.06 -2.62
CA VAL A 47 3.54 4.71 -2.43
C VAL A 47 2.35 4.48 -3.37
N GLU A 48 1.47 5.48 -3.50
CA GLU A 48 0.35 5.45 -4.47
C GLU A 48 0.87 5.24 -5.91
N ASP A 49 1.88 6.02 -6.33
CA ASP A 49 2.50 5.89 -7.66
C ASP A 49 3.14 4.51 -7.90
N LEU A 50 3.77 3.94 -6.87
CA LEU A 50 4.37 2.62 -6.96
C LEU A 50 3.29 1.54 -7.13
N VAL A 51 2.18 1.63 -6.39
CA VAL A 51 1.07 0.70 -6.53
C VAL A 51 0.41 0.80 -7.89
N ALA A 52 0.21 2.01 -8.42
CA ALA A 52 -0.29 2.21 -9.77
C ALA A 52 0.58 1.50 -10.81
N ARG A 53 1.91 1.66 -10.75
CA ARG A 53 2.85 0.98 -11.66
C ARG A 53 2.82 -0.54 -11.56
N LEU A 54 2.57 -1.08 -10.37
CA LEU A 54 2.45 -2.53 -10.16
C LEU A 54 1.15 -3.06 -10.78
N ALA A 55 0.05 -2.32 -10.62
CA ALA A 55 -1.22 -2.63 -11.26
C ALA A 55 -1.11 -2.59 -12.80
N ASP A 56 -0.45 -1.57 -13.36
CA ASP A 56 -0.17 -1.45 -14.79
C ASP A 56 0.69 -2.62 -15.32
N ALA A 57 1.58 -3.16 -14.49
CA ALA A 57 2.36 -4.35 -14.78
C ALA A 57 1.56 -5.67 -14.66
N GLY A 58 0.25 -5.60 -14.45
CA GLY A 58 -0.66 -6.75 -14.37
C GLY A 58 -0.72 -7.43 -13.01
N LYS A 59 -0.20 -6.80 -11.94
CA LYS A 59 -0.31 -7.35 -10.57
C LYS A 59 -1.65 -6.94 -9.95
N ALA A 60 -2.26 -7.84 -9.20
CA ALA A 60 -3.42 -7.49 -8.40
C ALA A 60 -2.98 -6.86 -7.07
N VAL A 61 -3.62 -5.77 -6.67
CA VAL A 61 -3.34 -5.10 -5.40
C VAL A 61 -4.64 -4.94 -4.61
N LEU A 62 -4.64 -5.44 -3.37
CA LEU A 62 -5.66 -5.14 -2.37
C LEU A 62 -5.10 -4.11 -1.41
N TRP A 63 -5.77 -2.97 -1.31
CA TRP A 63 -5.40 -1.87 -0.44
C TRP A 63 -6.55 -1.61 0.54
N THR A 64 -6.24 -1.58 1.85
CA THR A 64 -7.20 -1.14 2.87
C THR A 64 -6.84 0.28 3.32
N THR A 65 -7.86 1.12 3.45
CA THR A 65 -7.72 2.48 3.97
C THR A 65 -9.06 2.95 4.52
N HIS A 66 -9.01 3.82 5.51
CA HIS A 66 -10.16 4.59 6.00
C HIS A 66 -10.31 5.95 5.29
N ASP A 67 -9.37 6.33 4.44
CA ASP A 67 -9.41 7.55 3.61
C ASP A 67 -10.11 7.24 2.27
N GLN A 68 -11.34 7.73 2.12
CA GLN A 68 -12.14 7.53 0.90
C GLN A 68 -11.54 8.22 -0.32
N ASP A 69 -10.92 9.40 -0.14
CA ASP A 69 -10.26 10.12 -1.25
C ASP A 69 -9.04 9.32 -1.73
N GLN A 70 -8.29 8.73 -0.80
CA GLN A 70 -7.20 7.82 -1.15
C GLN A 70 -7.71 6.59 -1.90
N ALA A 71 -8.77 5.95 -1.40
CA ALA A 71 -9.37 4.79 -2.07
C ALA A 71 -9.76 5.13 -3.53
N GLY A 72 -10.35 6.30 -3.75
CA GLY A 72 -10.69 6.80 -5.09
C GLY A 72 -9.49 7.09 -6.00
N ARG A 73 -8.34 7.48 -5.45
CA ARG A 73 -7.11 7.72 -6.22
C ARG A 73 -6.37 6.44 -6.61
N VAL A 74 -6.33 5.45 -5.72
CA VAL A 74 -5.42 4.30 -5.86
C VAL A 74 -6.06 3.05 -6.46
N SER A 75 -7.40 2.98 -6.48
CA SER A 75 -8.10 1.75 -6.82
C SER A 75 -8.92 1.88 -8.10
N SER A 76 -8.98 0.79 -8.86
CA SER A 76 -9.91 0.65 -9.99
C SER A 76 -11.31 0.17 -9.54
N ARG A 77 -11.41 -0.32 -8.31
CA ARG A 77 -12.62 -0.87 -7.69
C ARG A 77 -12.54 -0.62 -6.19
N THR A 78 -13.62 -0.08 -5.63
CA THR A 78 -13.73 0.20 -4.20
C THR A 78 -14.84 -0.64 -3.59
N LEU A 79 -14.55 -1.26 -2.45
CA LEU A 79 -15.54 -1.92 -1.60
C LEU A 79 -15.53 -1.21 -0.25
N GLN A 80 -16.70 -0.92 0.30
CA GLN A 80 -16.88 -0.37 1.63
C GLN A 80 -17.25 -1.50 2.60
N ILE A 81 -16.62 -1.49 3.77
CA ILE A 81 -16.99 -2.37 4.88
C ILE A 81 -17.85 -1.57 5.86
N GLU A 82 -19.09 -2.00 6.07
CA GLU A 82 -19.98 -1.43 7.07
C GLU A 82 -20.75 -2.53 7.80
N ASN A 83 -20.75 -2.51 9.14
CA ASN A 83 -21.44 -3.51 9.98
C ASN A 83 -21.07 -4.97 9.62
N GLY A 84 -19.82 -5.22 9.24
CA GLY A 84 -19.33 -6.55 8.84
C GLY A 84 -19.76 -6.99 7.44
N LYS A 85 -20.38 -6.12 6.65
CA LYS A 85 -20.76 -6.37 5.25
C LYS A 85 -19.85 -5.60 4.30
N LEU A 86 -19.54 -6.22 3.17
CA LEU A 86 -18.77 -5.63 2.07
C LEU A 86 -19.73 -5.26 0.94
N GLU A 87 -19.78 -3.98 0.58
CA GLU A 87 -20.63 -3.48 -0.51
C GLU A 87 -19.79 -2.68 -1.52
N PRO A 88 -20.04 -2.83 -2.83
CA PRO A 88 -19.37 -1.99 -3.83
C PRO A 88 -19.72 -0.52 -3.65
N VAL A 89 -18.72 0.35 -3.69
CA VAL A 89 -18.94 1.79 -3.79
C VAL A 89 -19.19 2.13 -5.25
N SER A 90 -20.38 2.66 -5.54
CA SER A 90 -20.82 3.07 -6.88
C SER A 90 -20.37 4.48 -7.25
#